data_AF-A0A957JZZ8-F1
#
_entry.id   AF-A0A957JZZ8-F1
#
_cell.length_a   1.000
_cell.length_b   1.000
_cell.length_c   1.000
_cell.angle_alpha   90.00
_cell.angle_beta   90.00
_cell.angle_gamma   90.00
#
_symmetry.space_group_name_H-M   'P 1'
#
loop_
_entity.id
_entity.type
_entity.pdbx_description
1 polymer ?
#
loop_
_entity_poly.entity_id
_entity_poly.type
_entity_poly.pdbx_seq_one_letter_code
_entity_poly.pdbx_strand_id
1 'polypeptide(L)'
;ALLPLLPDMVLDWAEGADAGLREAAIAALSNCADGRIHELARRKARDKMLLGPDSEMPRLFLLNYEVSDARLLTEALVTSKPDREDAHSLGFALLDLAEKHQGPELAEALLWMYEWTPCTICRHKALQALAELERLPLWAQQEACHDASPEIRRWASEKSEGLTNPTG
;
A
#
# COMPACT_ATOMS: atom_id res chain seq x y z
N ALA A 1 -9.81 -20.32 -22.79
CA ALA A 1 -8.90 -19.50 -23.62
C ALA A 1 -7.53 -19.57 -22.96
N LEU A 2 -6.47 -19.94 -23.69
CA LEU A 2 -5.11 -19.75 -23.16
C LEU A 2 -4.88 -18.24 -23.07
N LEU A 3 -4.65 -17.74 -21.85
CA LEU A 3 -4.15 -16.39 -21.65
C LEU A 3 -2.86 -16.22 -22.48
N PRO A 4 -2.62 -15.07 -23.11
CA PRO A 4 -1.34 -14.83 -23.76
C PRO A 4 -0.22 -15.01 -22.72
N LEU A 5 0.79 -15.80 -23.06
CA LEU A 5 2.00 -15.97 -22.25
C LEU A 5 2.57 -14.57 -21.96
N LEU A 6 2.76 -14.25 -20.68
CA LEU A 6 3.46 -13.05 -20.27
C LEU A 6 4.89 -13.10 -20.85
N PRO A 7 5.27 -12.16 -21.74
CA PRO A 7 6.59 -12.18 -22.36
C PRO A 7 7.69 -11.87 -21.34
N ASP A 8 8.77 -12.66 -21.35
CA ASP A 8 9.92 -12.50 -20.44
C ASP A 8 10.52 -11.09 -20.51
N MET A 9 10.50 -10.49 -21.70
CA MET A 9 10.96 -9.11 -21.93
C MET A 9 10.29 -8.07 -21.01
N VAL A 10 9.02 -8.27 -20.61
CA VAL A 10 8.34 -7.34 -19.70
C VAL A 10 8.86 -7.49 -18.26
N LEU A 11 9.20 -8.71 -17.85
CA LEU A 11 9.87 -8.96 -16.56
C LEU A 11 11.26 -8.32 -16.56
N ASP A 12 12.02 -8.51 -17.66
CA ASP A 12 13.34 -7.90 -17.82
C ASP A 12 13.29 -6.37 -17.74
N TRP A 13 12.27 -5.74 -18.34
CA TRP A 13 12.08 -4.29 -18.24
C TRP A 13 11.77 -3.80 -16.83
N ALA A 14 11.02 -4.58 -16.04
CA ALA A 14 10.75 -4.25 -14.63
C ALA A 14 12.02 -4.33 -13.74
N GLU A 15 13.09 -4.97 -14.23
CA GLU A 15 14.39 -5.06 -13.55
C GLU A 15 15.48 -4.22 -14.20
N GLY A 16 15.26 -3.75 -15.43
CA GLY A 16 16.20 -2.97 -16.22
C GLY A 16 16.48 -1.59 -15.63
N ALA A 17 17.53 -0.92 -16.13
CA ALA A 17 17.98 0.37 -15.59
C ALA A 17 17.10 1.57 -16.00
N ASP A 18 16.41 1.47 -17.13
CA ASP A 18 15.56 2.55 -17.66
C ASP A 18 14.32 2.74 -16.77
N ALA A 19 14.21 3.90 -16.13
CA ALA A 19 13.16 4.18 -15.16
C ALA A 19 11.76 4.18 -15.80
N GLY A 20 11.62 4.72 -17.01
CA GLY A 20 10.31 4.80 -17.69
C GLY A 20 9.84 3.42 -18.15
N LEU A 21 10.75 2.59 -18.70
CA LEU A 21 10.43 1.21 -19.04
C LEU A 21 10.10 0.38 -17.81
N ARG A 22 10.82 0.58 -16.70
CA ARG A 22 10.57 -0.13 -15.44
C ARG A 22 9.20 0.19 -14.86
N GLU A 23 8.84 1.48 -14.77
CA GLU A 23 7.53 1.91 -14.28
C GLU A 23 6.39 1.36 -15.17
N ALA A 24 6.51 1.50 -16.50
CA ALA A 24 5.52 0.99 -17.44
C ALA A 24 5.38 -0.55 -17.36
N ALA A 25 6.50 -1.26 -17.19
CA ALA A 25 6.50 -2.70 -17.00
C ALA A 25 5.81 -3.09 -15.69
N ILE A 26 6.11 -2.42 -14.57
CA ILE A 26 5.43 -2.68 -13.29
C ILE A 26 3.92 -2.47 -13.43
N ALA A 27 3.48 -1.38 -14.06
CA ALA A 27 2.07 -1.10 -14.29
C ALA A 27 1.39 -2.21 -15.12
N ALA A 28 2.04 -2.67 -16.20
CA ALA A 28 1.53 -3.76 -17.03
C ALA A 28 1.46 -5.10 -16.27
N LEU A 29 2.51 -5.45 -15.53
CA LEU A 29 2.60 -6.68 -14.76
C LEU A 29 1.58 -6.72 -13.62
N SER A 30 1.28 -5.58 -12.99
CA SER A 30 0.30 -5.48 -11.91
C SER A 30 -1.13 -5.89 -12.32
N ASN A 31 -1.40 -5.91 -13.63
CA ASN A 31 -2.67 -6.35 -14.20
C ASN A 31 -2.68 -7.83 -14.64
N CYS A 32 -1.62 -8.59 -14.32
CA CYS A 32 -1.47 -9.99 -14.67
C CYS A 32 -1.32 -10.87 -13.43
N ALA A 33 -1.91 -12.08 -13.46
CA ALA A 33 -1.69 -13.12 -12.47
C ALA A 33 -0.69 -14.15 -13.01
N ASP A 34 0.52 -14.19 -12.47
CA ASP A 34 1.60 -15.11 -12.85
C ASP A 34 2.57 -15.27 -11.67
N GLY A 35 2.95 -16.50 -11.33
CA GLY A 35 3.86 -16.78 -10.20
C GLY A 35 5.23 -16.12 -10.34
N ARG A 36 5.68 -15.80 -11.56
CA ARG A 36 6.93 -15.05 -11.79
C ARG A 36 6.81 -13.59 -11.34
N ILE A 37 5.62 -13.01 -11.42
CA ILE A 37 5.35 -11.64 -10.94
C ILE A 37 5.36 -11.64 -9.40
N HIS A 38 4.76 -12.66 -8.78
CA HIS A 38 4.82 -12.83 -7.33
C HIS A 38 6.28 -12.94 -6.84
N GLU A 39 7.08 -13.78 -7.51
CA GLU A 39 8.50 -13.93 -7.17
C GLU A 39 9.29 -12.64 -7.35
N LEU A 40 9.04 -11.90 -8.43
CA LEU A 40 9.63 -10.58 -8.67
C LEU A 40 9.27 -9.59 -7.55
N ALA A 41 7.99 -9.49 -7.18
CA ALA A 41 7.51 -8.61 -6.12
C ALA A 41 8.19 -8.92 -4.78
N ARG A 42 8.24 -10.21 -4.40
CA ARG A 42 8.91 -10.67 -3.18
C ARG A 42 10.41 -10.40 -3.22
N ARG A 43 11.08 -10.60 -4.35
CA ARG A 43 12.50 -10.29 -4.50
C ARG A 43 12.75 -8.80 -4.28
N LYS A 44 12.05 -7.93 -5.00
CA LYS A 44 12.18 -6.47 -4.83
C LYS A 44 11.89 -6.01 -3.39
N ALA A 45 10.88 -6.58 -2.73
CA ALA A 45 10.59 -6.27 -1.34
C ALA A 45 11.72 -6.70 -0.38
N ARG A 46 12.28 -7.91 -0.56
CA ARG A 46 13.46 -8.37 0.22
C ARG A 46 14.67 -7.48 0.02
N ASP A 47 14.89 -7.05 -1.22
CA ASP A 47 15.99 -6.18 -1.61
C ASP A 47 15.72 -4.69 -1.31
N LYS A 48 14.54 -4.39 -0.73
CA LYS A 48 14.09 -3.05 -0.32
C LYS A 48 14.03 -2.05 -1.47
N MET A 49 13.71 -2.55 -2.67
CA MET A 49 13.48 -1.74 -3.87
C MET A 49 12.04 -1.21 -3.83
N LEU A 50 11.84 -0.11 -3.11
CA LEU A 50 10.55 0.54 -2.89
C LEU A 50 10.57 2.03 -3.21
N LEU A 51 11.72 2.59 -3.58
CA LEU A 51 11.91 4.04 -3.71
C LEU A 51 12.30 4.41 -5.13
N GLY A 52 12.09 5.68 -5.45
CA GLY A 52 12.29 6.24 -6.78
C GLY A 52 11.55 5.42 -7.82
N PRO A 53 12.23 4.89 -8.85
CA PRO A 53 11.58 4.15 -9.92
C PRO A 53 10.93 2.81 -9.53
N ASP A 54 11.11 2.35 -8.30
CA ASP A 54 10.47 1.15 -7.75
C ASP A 54 9.33 1.48 -6.78
N SER A 55 8.92 2.75 -6.65
CA SER A 55 7.83 3.17 -5.76
C SER A 55 6.47 2.54 -6.09
N GLU A 56 6.27 2.15 -7.36
CA GLU A 56 5.08 1.43 -7.81
C GLU A 56 5.15 -0.09 -7.58
N MET A 57 6.29 -0.62 -7.09
CA MET A 57 6.50 -2.06 -6.89
C MET A 57 5.42 -2.77 -6.06
N PRO A 58 4.83 -2.18 -4.98
CA PRO A 58 3.76 -2.85 -4.25
C PRO A 58 2.57 -3.25 -5.13
N ARG A 59 2.36 -2.59 -6.28
CA ARG A 59 1.30 -2.94 -7.24
C ARG A 59 1.47 -4.32 -7.86
N LEU A 60 2.70 -4.86 -7.90
CA LEU A 60 2.94 -6.22 -8.40
C LEU A 60 2.20 -7.28 -7.57
N PHE A 61 1.90 -6.98 -6.31
CA PHE A 61 1.08 -7.83 -5.44
C PHE A 61 -0.43 -7.75 -5.74
N LEU A 62 -0.94 -6.79 -6.52
CA LEU A 62 -2.40 -6.59 -6.68
C LEU A 62 -3.16 -7.86 -7.08
N LEU A 63 -2.65 -8.63 -8.03
CA LEU A 63 -3.24 -9.91 -8.45
C LEU A 63 -2.45 -11.14 -7.99
N ASN A 64 -1.34 -10.92 -7.27
CA ASN A 64 -0.37 -11.96 -6.92
C ASN A 64 -0.04 -11.97 -5.41
N TYR A 65 -0.88 -11.34 -4.59
CA TYR A 65 -0.67 -11.24 -3.15
C TYR A 65 -1.04 -12.54 -2.44
N GLU A 66 -0.21 -12.93 -1.48
CA GLU A 66 -0.52 -13.94 -0.48
C GLU A 66 -0.37 -13.34 0.92
N VAL A 67 -1.13 -13.85 1.90
CA VAL A 67 -1.05 -13.41 3.31
C VAL A 67 0.39 -13.44 3.86
N SER A 68 1.22 -14.36 3.36
CA SER A 68 2.63 -14.46 3.76
C SER A 68 3.50 -13.29 3.31
N ASP A 69 3.03 -12.46 2.38
CA ASP A 69 3.75 -11.30 1.85
C ASP A 69 3.59 -10.06 2.72
N ALA A 70 2.53 -9.95 3.53
CA ALA A 70 2.24 -8.76 4.34
C ALA A 70 3.45 -8.35 5.18
N ARG A 71 4.03 -9.31 5.91
CA ARG A 71 5.19 -9.07 6.77
C ARG A 71 6.39 -8.58 5.96
N LEU A 72 6.64 -9.17 4.80
CA LEU A 72 7.76 -8.80 3.94
C LEU A 72 7.60 -7.36 3.42
N LEU A 73 6.40 -7.01 2.97
CA LEU A 73 6.07 -5.68 2.50
C LEU A 73 6.23 -4.65 3.63
N THR A 74 5.68 -4.91 4.81
CA THR A 74 5.80 -4.01 5.96
C THR A 74 7.25 -3.83 6.41
N GLU A 75 8.05 -4.90 6.49
CA GLU A 75 9.47 -4.81 6.86
C GLU A 75 10.25 -3.92 5.87
N ALA A 76 9.92 -4.01 4.58
CA ALA A 76 10.53 -3.17 3.56
C ALA A 76 10.09 -1.69 3.71
N LEU A 77 8.81 -1.42 3.96
CA LEU A 77 8.27 -0.06 4.18
C LEU A 77 8.86 0.61 5.43
N VAL A 78 8.85 -0.07 6.57
CA VAL A 78 9.31 0.49 7.87
C VAL A 78 10.81 0.82 7.84
N THR A 79 11.59 0.08 7.04
CA THR A 79 13.03 0.36 6.90
C THR A 79 13.35 1.34 5.77
N SER A 80 12.37 1.73 4.97
CA SER A 80 12.52 2.75 3.94
C SER A 80 12.55 4.16 4.54
N LYS A 81 13.13 5.11 3.79
CA LYS A 81 13.15 6.54 4.13
C LYS A 81 12.69 7.32 2.91
N PRO A 82 11.39 7.24 2.56
CA PRO A 82 10.89 7.86 1.35
C PRO A 82 11.02 9.38 1.46
N ASP A 83 11.31 10.01 0.32
CA ASP A 83 11.01 11.43 0.20
C ASP A 83 9.50 11.65 0.02
N ARG A 84 9.10 12.90 -0.22
CA ARG A 84 7.69 13.25 -0.37
C ARG A 84 7.02 12.55 -1.56
N GLU A 85 7.74 12.40 -2.67
CA GLU A 85 7.23 11.80 -3.89
C GLU A 85 7.13 10.30 -3.75
N ASP A 86 8.18 9.67 -3.21
CA ASP A 86 8.19 8.23 -2.91
C ASP A 86 7.04 7.85 -1.98
N ALA A 87 6.83 8.62 -0.91
CA ALA A 87 5.74 8.37 0.03
C ALA A 87 4.37 8.53 -0.65
N HIS A 88 4.25 9.46 -1.59
CA HIS A 88 3.01 9.65 -2.34
C HIS A 88 2.68 8.46 -3.23
N SER A 89 3.64 8.00 -4.04
CA SER A 89 3.49 6.81 -4.90
C SER A 89 3.21 5.55 -4.08
N LEU A 90 4.01 5.30 -3.04
CA LEU A 90 3.81 4.16 -2.15
C LEU A 90 2.42 4.19 -1.51
N GLY A 91 1.94 5.37 -1.08
CA GLY A 91 0.60 5.54 -0.55
C GLY A 91 -0.50 5.08 -1.51
N PHE A 92 -0.41 5.45 -2.79
CA PHE A 92 -1.40 4.97 -3.78
C PHE A 92 -1.28 3.47 -4.05
N ALA A 93 -0.06 2.95 -4.19
CA ALA A 93 0.14 1.52 -4.42
C ALA A 93 -0.40 0.66 -3.26
N LEU A 94 -0.20 1.11 -2.02
CA LEU A 94 -0.73 0.44 -0.82
C LEU A 94 -2.24 0.57 -0.69
N LEU A 95 -2.80 1.73 -1.05
CA LEU A 95 -4.25 1.91 -1.07
C LEU A 95 -4.90 0.92 -2.04
N ASP A 96 -4.40 0.82 -3.27
CA ASP A 96 -4.93 -0.12 -4.25
C ASP A 96 -4.81 -1.57 -3.78
N LEU A 97 -3.72 -1.90 -3.08
CA LEU A 97 -3.53 -3.22 -2.49
C LEU A 97 -4.56 -3.51 -1.40
N ALA A 98 -4.83 -2.56 -0.50
CA ALA A 98 -5.80 -2.71 0.57
C ALA A 98 -7.26 -2.72 0.07
N GLU A 99 -7.57 -1.95 -0.98
CA GLU A 99 -8.88 -2.01 -1.64
C GLU A 99 -9.11 -3.37 -2.31
N LYS A 100 -8.04 -3.99 -2.83
CA LYS A 100 -8.10 -5.30 -3.46
C LYS A 100 -8.11 -6.46 -2.45
N HIS A 101 -7.37 -6.33 -1.35
CA HIS A 101 -7.17 -7.35 -0.32
C HIS A 101 -7.49 -6.78 1.06
N GLN A 102 -8.69 -7.06 1.57
CA GLN A 102 -9.18 -6.55 2.85
C GLN A 102 -8.78 -7.43 4.03
N GLY A 103 -7.48 -7.76 4.11
CA GLY A 103 -6.94 -8.64 5.14
C GLY A 103 -6.32 -7.88 6.32
N PRO A 104 -6.51 -8.34 7.58
CA PRO A 104 -5.93 -7.69 8.77
C PRO A 104 -4.39 -7.65 8.77
N GLU A 105 -3.74 -8.51 7.99
CA GLU A 105 -2.29 -8.56 7.83
C GLU A 105 -1.70 -7.32 7.14
N LEU A 106 -2.51 -6.54 6.41
CA LEU A 106 -2.08 -5.27 5.81
C LEU A 106 -2.17 -4.09 6.78
N ALA A 107 -2.65 -4.28 8.02
CA ALA A 107 -2.84 -3.19 8.97
C ALA A 107 -1.56 -2.40 9.25
N GLU A 108 -0.40 -3.06 9.36
CA GLU A 108 0.86 -2.36 9.60
C GLU A 108 1.29 -1.51 8.38
N ALA A 109 1.05 -1.99 7.16
CA ALA A 109 1.32 -1.22 5.94
C ALA A 109 0.35 -0.01 5.80
N LEU A 110 -0.92 -0.19 6.17
CA LEU A 110 -1.89 0.90 6.23
C LEU A 110 -1.52 1.94 7.30
N LEU A 111 -1.01 1.50 8.44
CA LEU A 111 -0.54 2.40 9.49
C LEU A 111 0.67 3.21 9.02
N TRP A 112 1.63 2.56 8.35
CA TRP A 112 2.74 3.23 7.71
C TRP A 112 2.26 4.28 6.69
N MET A 113 1.23 3.95 5.89
CA MET A 113 0.63 4.89 4.93
C MET A 113 0.04 6.12 5.64
N TYR A 114 -0.62 5.96 6.78
CA TYR A 114 -1.11 7.10 7.56
C TYR A 114 0.03 8.00 8.04
N GLU A 115 1.09 7.42 8.59
CA GLU A 115 2.22 8.15 9.19
C GLU A 115 3.09 8.90 8.16
N TRP A 116 3.38 8.27 7.02
CA TRP A 116 4.41 8.75 6.09
C TRP A 116 3.86 9.52 4.90
N THR A 117 2.57 9.39 4.56
CA THR A 117 2.05 9.98 3.34
C THR A 117 1.55 11.42 3.53
N PRO A 118 2.04 12.38 2.72
CA PRO A 118 1.58 13.77 2.80
C PRO A 118 0.17 13.97 2.22
N CYS A 119 -0.32 12.99 1.46
CA CYS A 119 -1.61 13.03 0.79
C CYS A 119 -2.77 12.86 1.77
N THR A 120 -3.66 13.84 1.82
CA THR A 120 -4.88 13.79 2.65
C THR A 120 -5.78 12.62 2.28
N ILE A 121 -5.85 12.25 0.99
CA ILE A 121 -6.64 11.12 0.52
C ILE A 121 -6.06 9.80 1.04
N CYS A 122 -4.76 9.57 0.88
CA CYS A 122 -4.10 8.35 1.37
C CYS A 122 -4.27 8.21 2.89
N ARG A 123 -4.02 9.28 3.66
CA ARG A 123 -4.19 9.24 5.12
C ARG A 123 -5.63 8.94 5.54
N HIS A 124 -6.61 9.59 4.92
CA HIS A 124 -8.01 9.35 5.27
C HIS A 124 -8.42 7.90 4.94
N LYS A 125 -8.04 7.41 3.77
CA LYS A 125 -8.31 6.03 3.35
C LYS A 125 -7.61 5.00 4.22
N ALA A 126 -6.37 5.28 4.66
CA ALA A 126 -5.65 4.44 5.61
C ALA A 126 -6.44 4.27 6.91
N LEU A 127 -6.90 5.38 7.49
CA LEU A 127 -7.69 5.37 8.73
C LEU A 127 -9.02 4.62 8.57
N GLN A 128 -9.70 4.81 7.44
CA GLN A 128 -10.94 4.10 7.12
C GLN A 128 -10.72 2.60 7.02
N ALA A 129 -9.73 2.17 6.23
CA ALA A 129 -9.39 0.76 6.06
C ALA A 129 -8.98 0.11 7.39
N LEU A 130 -8.15 0.80 8.20
CA LEU A 130 -7.78 0.34 9.54
C LEU A 130 -9.00 0.18 10.46
N ALA A 131 -9.96 1.10 10.39
CA ALA A 131 -11.18 1.01 11.19
C ALA A 131 -12.07 -0.16 10.74
N GLU A 132 -12.21 -0.38 9.44
CA GLU A 132 -12.96 -1.49 8.85
C GLU A 132 -12.34 -2.85 9.21
N LEU A 133 -11.01 -2.92 9.29
CA LEU A 133 -10.28 -4.11 9.73
C LEU A 133 -10.32 -4.33 11.25
N GLU A 134 -10.93 -3.42 12.02
CA GLU A 134 -10.87 -3.38 13.49
C GLU A 134 -9.42 -3.36 14.02
N ARG A 135 -8.52 -2.70 13.26
CA ARG A 135 -7.09 -2.56 13.56
C ARG A 135 -6.63 -1.12 13.77
N LEU A 136 -7.54 -0.14 13.75
CA LEU A 136 -7.21 1.26 13.99
C LEU A 136 -6.68 1.46 15.42
N PRO A 137 -5.41 1.89 15.59
CA PRO A 137 -4.88 2.18 16.91
C PRO A 137 -5.55 3.43 17.50
N LEU A 138 -5.80 3.41 18.82
CA LEU A 138 -6.40 4.54 19.52
C LEU A 138 -5.58 5.84 19.35
N TRP A 139 -4.25 5.73 19.36
CA TRP A 139 -3.39 6.89 19.18
C TRP A 139 -3.56 7.53 17.79
N ALA A 140 -3.73 6.73 16.74
CA ALA A 140 -3.89 7.24 15.37
C ALA A 140 -5.26 7.90 15.20
N GLN A 141 -6.29 7.33 15.84
CA GLN A 141 -7.62 7.97 15.92
C GLN A 141 -7.56 9.32 16.66
N GLN A 142 -6.85 9.39 17.78
CA GLN A 142 -6.69 10.61 18.56
C GLN A 142 -5.89 11.68 17.81
N GLU A 143 -4.80 11.29 17.14
CA GLU A 143 -4.01 12.17 16.28
C GLU A 143 -4.84 12.71 15.11
N ALA A 144 -5.66 11.86 14.50
CA ALA A 144 -6.53 12.23 13.38
C ALA A 144 -7.53 13.36 13.74
N CYS A 145 -7.95 13.48 15.01
CA CYS A 145 -8.76 14.63 15.48
C CYS A 145 -8.04 15.99 15.33
N HIS A 146 -6.72 15.97 15.17
CA HIS A 146 -5.86 17.13 14.97
C HIS A 146 -5.22 17.20 13.58
N ASP A 147 -5.59 16.31 12.63
CA ASP A 147 -5.05 16.32 11.26
C ASP A 147 -5.30 17.67 10.58
N ALA A 148 -4.42 18.06 9.66
CA ALA A 148 -4.59 19.29 8.87
C ALA A 148 -5.89 19.28 8.02
N SER A 149 -6.36 18.12 7.58
CA SER A 149 -7.59 17.94 6.82
C SER A 149 -8.84 18.06 7.71
N PRO A 150 -9.76 19.00 7.43
CA PRO A 150 -11.03 19.09 8.15
C PRO A 150 -11.90 17.82 8.02
N GLU A 151 -11.77 17.09 6.91
CA GLU A 151 -12.53 15.86 6.68
C GLU A 151 -12.05 14.73 7.60
N ILE A 152 -10.73 14.56 7.74
CA ILE A 152 -10.15 13.56 8.65
C ILE A 152 -10.54 13.89 10.10
N ARG A 153 -10.44 15.16 10.51
CA ARG A 153 -10.83 15.56 11.87
C ARG A 153 -12.29 15.26 12.18
N ARG A 154 -13.18 15.55 11.22
CA ARG A 154 -14.62 15.26 11.36
C ARG A 154 -14.86 13.76 11.51
N TRP A 155 -14.30 12.96 10.60
CA TRP A 155 -14.41 11.49 10.63
C TRP A 155 -13.90 10.90 11.95
N ALA A 156 -12.75 11.35 12.43
CA ALA A 156 -12.15 10.86 13.68
C ALA A 156 -12.99 11.23 14.92
N SER A 157 -13.58 12.42 14.92
CA SER A 157 -14.45 12.89 15.99
C SER A 157 -15.74 12.07 16.07
N GLU A 158 -16.41 11.83 14.94
CA GLU A 158 -17.62 11.00 14.84
C GLU A 158 -17.35 9.55 15.31
N LYS A 159 -16.22 8.97 14.93
CA LYS A 159 -15.81 7.64 15.41
C LYS A 159 -15.57 7.59 16.91
N SER A 160 -15.07 8.67 17.51
CA SER A 160 -14.81 8.75 18.95
C SER A 160 -16.11 8.88 19.76
N GLU A 161 -17.11 9.58 19.22
CA GLU A 161 -18.45 9.71 19.82
C GLU A 161 -19.25 8.40 19.75
N GLY A 162 -19.05 7.59 18.70
CA GLY A 162 -19.65 6.26 18.58
C GLY A 162 -19.15 5.25 19.63
N LEU A 163 -17.94 5.44 20.18
CA LEU A 163 -17.39 4.62 21.26
C LEU A 163 -17.93 5.00 22.65
N THR A 164 -18.42 6.23 22.83
CA THR A 164 -18.92 6.73 24.12
C THR A 164 -20.44 6.61 24.28
N ASN A 165 -21.17 6.26 23.21
CA ASN A 165 -22.60 5.93 23.26
C ASN A 165 -22.86 4.48 22.82
N PRO A 166 -22.68 3.48 23.70
CA PRO A 166 -23.19 2.14 23.46
C PRO A 166 -24.69 2.13 23.80
N THR A 167 -25.56 2.52 22.87
CA THR A 167 -27.01 2.31 23.00
C THR A 167 -27.58 1.64 21.77
N GLY A 168 -27.88 0.34 21.94
CA GLY A 168 -28.51 -0.58 21.01
C GLY A 168 -28.41 -1.99 21.54
#